data_AF-A0A7C0UHL7-F1
#
_entry.id   AF-A0A7C0UHL7-F1
#
_cell.length_a   1.000
_cell.length_b   1.000
_cell.length_c   1.000
_cell.angle_alpha   90.00
_cell.angle_beta   90.00
_cell.angle_gamma   90.00
#
_symmetry.space_group_name_H-M   'P 1'
#
loop_
_entity.id
_entity.type
_entity.pdbx_description
1 polymer ?
#
loop_
_entity_poly.entity_id
_entity_poly.type
_entity_poly.pdbx_seq_one_letter_code
_entity_poly.pdbx_strand_id
1 'polypeptide(L)' 'IQAGREIRIFVTPEEVSDLEAKKLAHDIADKIEETLKYPGEIKVNVIRESRIIEYAR' A
#
# COMPACT_ATOMS: atom_id res chain seq x y z
N ILE A 1 7.75 -21.74 4.19
CA ILE A 1 7.16 -20.69 3.31
C ILE A 1 6.24 -19.87 4.19
N GLN A 2 6.78 -18.83 4.82
CA GLN A 2 5.94 -17.91 5.59
C GLN A 2 5.16 -17.11 4.55
N ALA A 3 3.85 -17.34 4.43
CA ALA A 3 2.98 -16.47 3.67
C ALA A 3 2.96 -15.12 4.41
N GLY A 4 3.93 -14.26 4.08
CA GLY A 4 4.05 -12.93 4.65
C GLY A 4 2.76 -12.18 4.37
N ARG A 5 2.17 -11.61 5.43
CA ARG A 5 0.97 -10.79 5.30
C ARG A 5 1.38 -9.52 4.57
N GLU A 6 0.89 -9.35 3.35
CA GLU A 6 1.14 -8.16 2.53
C GLU A 6 -0.18 -7.40 2.37
N ILE A 7 -0.14 -6.10 2.62
CA ILE A 7 -1.21 -5.18 2.30
C ILE A 7 -0.73 -4.30 1.14
N ARG A 8 -1.52 -4.27 0.07
CA ARG A 8 -1.28 -3.39 -1.08
C ARG A 8 -2.34 -2.32 -1.11
N ILE A 9 -1.90 -1.07 -1.13
CA ILE A 9 -2.74 0.11 -1.27
C ILE A 9 -2.43 0.72 -2.63
N PHE A 10 -3.47 0.90 -3.43
CA PHE A 10 -3.35 1.56 -4.73
C PHE A 10 -3.89 2.98 -4.59
N VAL A 11 -3.15 3.95 -5.11
CA VAL A 11 -3.55 5.36 -5.08
C VAL A 11 -3.41 5.98 -6.47
N THR A 12 -4.28 6.95 -6.73
CA THR A 12 -4.28 7.76 -7.94
C THR A 12 -3.08 8.72 -7.91
N PRO A 13 -2.16 8.67 -8.90
CA PRO A 13 -0.99 9.54 -8.92
C PRO A 13 -1.32 11.04 -8.92
N GLU A 14 -2.45 11.44 -9.50
CA GLU A 14 -2.91 12.83 -9.60
C GLU A 14 -3.41 13.39 -8.26
N GLU A 15 -3.83 12.52 -7.34
CA GLU A 15 -4.39 12.90 -6.03
C GLU A 15 -3.38 12.78 -4.90
N VAL A 16 -2.34 11.95 -5.07
CA VAL A 16 -1.37 11.62 -4.03
C VAL A 16 0.04 11.80 -4.59
N SER A 17 0.82 12.72 -4.00
CA SER A 17 2.23 12.91 -4.33
C SER A 17 3.13 11.78 -3.79
N ASP A 18 4.39 11.74 -4.22
CA ASP A 18 5.37 10.76 -3.70
C ASP A 18 5.61 10.88 -2.20
N LEU A 19 5.66 12.12 -1.69
CA LEU A 19 5.87 12.37 -0.27
C LEU A 19 4.64 11.92 0.55
N GLU A 20 3.44 12.19 0.05
CA GLU A 20 2.20 11.75 0.69
C GLU A 20 2.06 10.24 0.64
N ALA A 21 2.42 9.58 -0.46
CA ALA A 21 2.40 8.12 -0.56
C ALA A 21 3.37 7.47 0.42
N LYS A 22 4.56 8.04 0.61
CA LYS A 22 5.54 7.58 1.61
C LYS A 22 4.99 7.74 3.03
N LYS A 23 4.39 8.89 3.33
CA LYS A 23 3.77 9.14 4.63
C LYS A 23 2.62 8.17 4.89
N LEU A 24 1.75 7.97 3.89
CA LEU A 24 0.63 7.04 3.97
C LEU A 24 1.07 5.60 4.26
N ALA A 25 2.16 5.15 3.63
CA ALA A 25 2.71 3.82 3.90
C ALA A 25 3.15 3.67 5.37
N HIS A 26 3.79 4.69 5.93
CA HIS A 26 4.23 4.72 7.33
C HIS A 26 3.04 4.79 8.28
N ASP A 27 2.12 5.74 8.08
CA ASP A 27 0.94 5.93 8.94
C ASP A 27 0.08 4.65 9.00
N ILE A 28 -0.05 3.93 7.88
CA ILE A 28 -0.77 2.65 7.83
C ILE A 28 0.00 1.56 8.59
N ALA A 29 1.31 1.47 8.41
CA ALA A 29 2.13 0.49 9.13
C ALA A 29 2.04 0.68 10.65
N ASP A 30 2.16 1.92 11.13
CA ASP A 30 2.07 2.26 12.55
C ASP A 30 0.67 1.91 13.09
N LYS A 31 -0.40 2.26 12.37
CA LYS A 31 -1.76 1.93 12.78
C LYS A 31 -2.02 0.42 12.84
N ILE A 32 -1.42 -0.35 11.93
CA ILE A 32 -1.49 -1.81 11.94
C ILE A 32 -0.77 -2.37 13.17
N GLU A 33 0.41 -1.84 13.49
CA GLU A 33 1.18 -2.22 14.68
C GLU A 33 0.41 -1.94 15.97
N GLU A 34 -0.24 -0.77 16.07
CA GLU A 34 -1.05 -0.38 17.23
C GLU A 34 -2.31 -1.25 17.42
N THR A 35 -2.96 -1.66 16.32
CA THR A 35 -4.23 -2.37 16.38
C THR A 35 -4.10 -3.89 16.44
N LEU A 36 -3.00 -4.47 15.91
CA LEU A 36 -2.82 -5.91 15.85
C LEU A 36 -1.90 -6.42 16.96
N LYS A 37 -2.47 -7.19 17.90
CA LYS A 37 -1.73 -7.95 18.91
C LYS A 37 -1.15 -9.27 18.37
N TYR A 38 -0.81 -9.35 17.09
CA TYR A 38 -0.33 -10.59 16.47
C TYR A 38 1.19 -10.51 16.25
N PRO A 39 1.96 -11.54 16.65
CA PRO A 39 3.37 -11.60 16.34
C PRO A 39 3.55 -11.82 14.83
N GLY A 40 4.30 -10.93 14.18
CA GLY A 40 4.71 -11.09 12.80
C GLY A 40 4.77 -9.76 12.04
N GLU A 41 5.69 -9.67 11.08
CA GLU A 41 5.83 -8.51 10.22
C GLU A 41 4.74 -8.51 9.14
N ILE A 42 4.13 -7.34 8.91
CA ILE A 42 3.17 -7.10 7.84
C ILE A 42 3.81 -6.12 6.86
N LYS A 43 3.94 -6.52 5.60
CA LYS A 43 4.51 -5.66 4.56
C LYS A 43 3.42 -4.74 4.01
N VAL A 44 3.59 -3.44 4.18
CA VAL A 44 2.71 -2.42 3.59
C VAL A 44 3.36 -1.89 2.31
N ASN A 45 2.68 -2.07 1.17
CA ASN A 45 3.12 -1.51 -0.12
C ASN A 45 2.07 -0.51 -0.61
N VAL A 46 2.50 0.75 -0.80
CA VAL A 46 1.69 1.76 -1.48
C VAL A 46 2.17 1.86 -2.92
N ILE A 47 1.25 1.66 -3.86
CA ILE A 47 1.51 1.67 -5.30
C ILE A 47 0.73 2.83 -5.91
N ARG A 48 1.46 3.78 -6.49
CA ARG A 48 0.87 4.84 -7.32
C ARG A 48 0.72 4.27 -8.74
N GLU A 49 -0.51 4.06 -9.20
CA GLU A 49 -0.77 3.41 -10.49
C GLU A 49 -1.74 4.23 -11.34
N SER A 50 -1.36 4.51 -12.59
CA SER A 50 -2.28 4.95 -13.63
C SER A 50 -2.59 3.76 -14.54
N ARG A 51 -3.87 3.47 -14.75
CA ARG A 51 -4.33 2.30 -15.51
C ARG A 51 -5.02 2.78 -16.79
N ILE A 52 -4.34 2.61 -17.92
CA ILE A 52 -4.88 2.89 -19.25
C ILE A 52 -5.16 1.55 -19.93
N ILE A 53 -6.38 1.37 -20.45
CA ILE A 53 -6.82 0.15 -21.11
C ILE A 53 -7.38 0.53 -22.47
N GLU A 54 -6.85 -0.08 -23.53
CA GLU A 54 -7.30 0.11 -24.91
C GLU A 54 -7.63 -1.25 -25.54
N TYR A 55 -8.61 -1.27 -26.43
CA TYR A 55 -9.03 -2.48 -27.14
C TYR A 55 -8.92 -2.28 -28.65
N ALA A 56 -8.21 -3.17 -29.32
CA ALA A 56 -8.27 -3.29 -30.77
C ALA A 56 -9.44 -4.21 -31.16
N ARG A 57 -10.13 -3.90 -32.26
CA ARG A 57 -11.08 -4.82 -32.93
C ARG A 57 -10.46 -5.34 -34.21
#